data_AF-A0A6I3EZ14-F1
#
_entry.id   AF-A0A6I3EZ14-F1
#
_cell.length_a   1.000
_cell.length_b   1.000
_cell.length_c   1.000
_cell.angle_alpha   90.00
_cell.angle_beta   90.00
_cell.angle_gamma   90.00
#
_symmetry.space_group_name_H-M   'P 1'
#
loop_
_entity.id
_entity.type
_entity.pdbx_description
1 polymer ?
#
loop_
_entity_poly.entity_id
_entity_poly.type
_entity_poly.pdbx_seq_one_letter_code
_entity_poly.pdbx_strand_id
1 'polypeptide(L)'
;MRVWIDQDLCTGDGLCVDHCHDVFTLLEDGIAYVIQGGVVMNDPGGSSSLAEVESRYQQNVIDAAIACPGECIFIELGVIPDRA
;
A
#
# COMPACT_ATOMS: atom_id res chain seq x y z
N MET A 1 -0.43 8.66 6.92
CA MET A 1 -0.16 7.22 7.20
C MET A 1 0.84 6.75 6.18
N ARG A 2 1.57 5.67 6.49
CA ARG A 2 2.39 5.00 5.49
C ARG A 2 1.81 3.63 5.18
N VAL A 3 2.07 3.14 3.98
CA VAL A 3 1.61 1.83 3.52
C VAL A 3 2.74 1.09 2.82
N TRP A 4 2.75 -0.23 2.96
CA TRP A 4 3.60 -1.14 2.21
C TRP A 4 2.84 -2.44 1.91
N ILE A 5 3.34 -3.20 0.93
CA ILE A 5 2.79 -4.51 0.56
C ILE A 5 3.80 -5.60 0.89
N ASP A 6 3.35 -6.64 1.58
CA ASP A 6 4.09 -7.87 1.76
C ASP A 6 4.00 -8.73 0.49
N GLN A 7 5.14 -8.89 -0.19
CA GLN A 7 5.23 -9.62 -1.45
C GLN A 7 5.11 -11.13 -1.30
N ASP A 8 5.39 -11.67 -0.11
CA ASP A 8 5.23 -13.10 0.15
C ASP A 8 3.76 -13.48 0.36
N LEU A 9 2.93 -12.52 0.76
CA LEU A 9 1.48 -12.69 0.96
C LEU A 9 0.65 -12.25 -0.25
N CYS A 10 1.22 -11.46 -1.16
CA CYS A 10 0.49 -10.95 -2.31
C CYS A 10 0.10 -12.08 -3.27
N THR A 11 -1.19 -12.17 -3.58
CA THR A 11 -1.74 -13.18 -4.51
C THR A 11 -1.90 -12.66 -5.95
N GLY A 12 -1.60 -11.38 -6.20
CA GLY A 12 -1.70 -10.79 -7.54
C GLY A 12 -3.10 -10.45 -8.03
N ASP A 13 -4.11 -10.40 -7.13
CA ASP A 13 -5.52 -10.21 -7.52
C ASP A 13 -5.85 -8.81 -8.06
N GLY A 14 -4.99 -7.82 -7.82
CA GLY A 14 -5.12 -6.48 -8.40
C GLY A 14 -6.15 -5.55 -7.73
N LEU A 15 -6.95 -6.02 -6.78
CA LEU A 15 -7.98 -5.21 -6.10
C LEU A 15 -7.45 -3.92 -5.45
N CYS A 16 -6.20 -3.93 -4.97
CA CYS A 16 -5.58 -2.72 -4.43
C CYS A 16 -5.49 -1.60 -5.48
N VAL A 17 -5.19 -1.94 -6.74
CA VAL A 17 -5.13 -0.99 -7.86
C VAL A 17 -6.52 -0.46 -8.19
N ASP A 18 -7.54 -1.32 -8.17
CA ASP A 18 -8.94 -0.94 -8.39
C ASP A 18 -9.44 0.06 -7.34
N HIS A 19 -9.03 -0.12 -6.08
CA HIS A 19 -9.34 0.80 -4.99
C HIS A 19 -8.54 2.11 -5.07
N CYS A 20 -7.25 2.05 -5.43
CA CYS A 20 -6.40 3.24 -5.46
C CYS A 20 -5.15 3.11 -6.35
N HIS A 21 -5.29 3.29 -7.66
CA HIS A 21 -4.18 3.31 -8.62
C HIS A 21 -3.13 4.40 -8.37
N ASP A 22 -3.47 5.47 -7.62
CA ASP A 22 -2.52 6.50 -7.23
C ASP A 22 -1.50 6.03 -6.16
N VAL A 23 -1.85 4.98 -5.41
CA VAL A 23 -1.04 4.44 -4.31
C VAL A 23 -0.53 3.04 -4.61
N PHE A 24 -1.22 2.27 -5.45
CA PHE A 24 -0.88 0.88 -5.75
C PHE A 24 -0.70 0.65 -7.25
N THR A 25 0.23 -0.24 -7.59
CA THR A 25 0.42 -0.76 -8.95
C THR A 25 0.63 -2.26 -8.90
N LEU A 26 0.32 -2.97 -9.98
CA LEU A 26 0.67 -4.37 -10.20
C LEU A 26 1.74 -4.41 -11.29
N LEU A 27 2.89 -5.02 -11.02
CA LEU A 27 3.97 -5.14 -12.00
C LEU A 27 3.88 -6.46 -12.77
N GLU A 28 4.77 -6.62 -13.76
CA GLU A 28 4.81 -7.81 -14.65
C GLU A 28 5.22 -9.11 -13.94
N ASP A 29 5.76 -9.01 -12.72
CA ASP A 29 6.03 -10.15 -11.85
C ASP A 29 4.76 -10.73 -11.19
N GLY A 30 3.60 -10.08 -11.39
CA GLY A 30 2.31 -10.55 -10.93
C GLY A 30 2.00 -10.21 -9.47
N ILE A 31 2.78 -9.31 -8.84
CA ILE A 31 2.55 -8.86 -7.47
C ILE A 31 2.49 -7.32 -7.39
N ALA A 32 1.84 -6.84 -6.34
CA ALA A 32 1.50 -5.44 -6.20
C ALA A 32 2.54 -4.67 -5.40
N TYR A 33 2.72 -3.38 -5.70
CA TYR A 33 3.67 -2.49 -5.03
C TYR A 33 3.00 -1.17 -4.70
N VAL A 34 3.59 -0.42 -3.78
CA VAL A 34 3.15 0.95 -3.47
C VAL A 34 3.86 1.98 -4.35
N ILE A 35 3.18 3.10 -4.62
CA ILE A 35 3.69 4.23 -5.38
C ILE A 35 3.83 5.42 -4.43
N GLN A 36 4.97 6.11 -4.50
CA GLN A 36 5.16 7.42 -3.86
C GLN A 36 5.67 8.44 -4.87
N GLY A 37 4.89 9.49 -5.12
CA GLY A 37 5.28 10.57 -6.03
C GLY A 37 5.55 10.08 -7.46
N GLY A 38 4.81 9.07 -7.92
CA GLY A 38 5.00 8.42 -9.23
C GLY A 38 6.15 7.42 -9.29
N VAL A 39 6.86 7.18 -8.19
CA VAL A 39 7.93 6.17 -8.10
C VAL A 39 7.36 4.90 -7.49
N VAL A 40 7.58 3.77 -8.16
CA VAL A 40 7.22 2.45 -7.63
C VAL A 40 8.26 2.03 -6.59
N MET A 41 7.80 1.64 -5.41
CA MET A 41 8.66 1.27 -4.29
C MET A 41 8.96 -0.23 -4.31
N ASN A 42 9.58 -0.71 -5.40
CA ASN A 42 9.83 -2.14 -5.66
C ASN A 42 11.25 -2.63 -5.38
N ASP A 43 12.17 -1.73 -5.03
CA ASP A 43 13.54 -2.07 -4.65
C ASP A 43 13.92 -1.32 -3.36
N PRO A 44 14.04 -2.00 -2.21
CA PRO A 44 13.98 -3.46 -2.01
C PRO A 44 12.57 -4.09 -1.96
N GLY A 45 11.50 -3.29 -1.92
CA GLY A 45 10.13 -3.77 -1.69
C GLY A 45 9.81 -4.04 -0.22
N GLY A 46 8.62 -4.58 0.05
CA GLY A 46 8.20 -4.98 1.39
C GLY A 46 8.20 -3.84 2.42
N SER A 47 8.41 -4.19 3.68
CA SER A 47 8.46 -3.23 4.80
C SER A 47 9.63 -2.25 4.75
N SER A 48 10.56 -2.41 3.80
CA SER A 48 11.69 -1.48 3.59
C SER A 48 11.36 -0.41 2.55
N SER A 49 10.18 -0.49 1.92
CA SER A 49 9.76 0.35 0.80
C SER A 49 8.35 0.92 1.04
N LEU A 50 8.20 1.66 2.14
CA LEU A 50 6.92 2.30 2.49
C LEU A 50 6.66 3.55 1.63
N ALA A 51 5.40 3.77 1.28
CA ALA A 51 4.93 4.99 0.65
C ALA A 51 4.17 5.86 1.66
N GLU A 52 4.45 7.17 1.66
CA GLU A 52 3.59 8.17 2.30
C GLU A 52 2.27 8.34 1.50
N VAL A 53 1.14 8.26 2.21
CA VAL A 53 -0.19 8.35 1.61
C VAL A 53 -0.78 9.76 1.82
N GLU A 54 -1.05 10.46 0.71
CA GLU A 54 -1.76 11.74 0.75
C GLU A 54 -3.13 11.59 1.44
N SER A 55 -3.54 12.58 2.22
CA SER A 55 -4.79 12.51 3.01
C SER A 55 -6.04 12.16 2.19
N ARG A 56 -6.10 12.55 0.92
CA ARG A 56 -7.24 12.24 0.03
C ARG A 56 -7.37 10.75 -0.33
N TYR A 57 -6.29 9.97 -0.20
CA TYR A 57 -6.26 8.54 -0.54
C TYR A 57 -6.32 7.62 0.68
N GLN A 58 -6.28 8.18 1.88
CA GLN A 58 -6.20 7.39 3.12
C GLN A 58 -7.38 6.43 3.29
N GLN A 59 -8.60 6.84 2.99
CA GLN A 59 -9.76 5.94 3.05
C GLN A 59 -9.67 4.83 2.00
N ASN A 60 -9.27 5.16 0.77
CA ASN A 60 -9.13 4.17 -0.30
C ASN A 60 -8.07 3.12 0.04
N VAL A 61 -6.97 3.52 0.71
CA VAL A 61 -5.94 2.59 1.21
C VAL A 61 -6.48 1.67 2.30
N ILE A 62 -7.31 2.18 3.21
CA ILE A 62 -7.98 1.37 4.23
C ILE A 62 -8.94 0.37 3.57
N ASP A 63 -9.77 0.83 2.63
CA ASP A 63 -10.72 -0.02 1.93
C ASP A 63 -10.00 -1.11 1.10
N ALA A 64 -8.88 -0.76 0.46
CA ALA A 64 -8.02 -1.70 -0.24
C ALA A 64 -7.46 -2.78 0.70
N ALA A 65 -6.99 -2.38 1.90
CA ALA A 65 -6.49 -3.32 2.89
C ALA A 65 -7.57 -4.30 3.38
N ILE A 66 -8.80 -3.81 3.57
CA ILE A 66 -9.95 -4.64 3.98
C ILE A 66 -10.37 -5.61 2.86
N ALA A 67 -10.31 -5.16 1.60
CA ALA A 67 -10.71 -5.96 0.45
C ALA A 67 -9.64 -6.95 -0.02
N CYS A 68 -8.39 -6.81 0.43
CA CYS A 68 -7.26 -7.60 -0.05
C CYS A 68 -7.37 -9.08 0.38
N PRO A 69 -7.51 -10.04 -0.57
CA PRO A 69 -7.66 -11.45 -0.22
C PRO A 69 -6.42 -12.08 0.41
N GLY A 70 -5.24 -11.58 0.05
CA GLY A 70 -3.96 -12.00 0.62
C GLY A 70 -3.63 -11.35 1.95
N GLU A 71 -4.45 -10.41 2.44
CA GLU A 71 -4.19 -9.61 3.64
C GLU A 71 -2.78 -8.99 3.65
N CYS A 72 -2.27 -8.63 2.47
CA CYS A 72 -0.87 -8.28 2.27
C CYS A 72 -0.56 -6.78 2.40
N ILE A 73 -1.55 -5.94 2.72
CA ILE A 73 -1.40 -4.48 2.79
C ILE A 73 -1.27 -4.05 4.25
N PHE A 74 -0.12 -3.48 4.60
CA PHE A 74 0.18 -3.05 5.96
C PHE A 74 0.20 -1.53 6.06
N ILE A 75 -0.53 -1.00 7.06
CA ILE A 75 -0.65 0.44 7.30
C ILE A 75 0.06 0.80 8.59
N GLU A 76 0.96 1.77 8.51
CA GLU A 76 1.56 2.41 9.67
C GLU A 76 0.85 3.75 9.94
N LEU A 77 0.17 3.80 11.08
CA LEU A 77 -0.37 5.05 11.62
C LEU A 77 0.77 5.81 12.28
N GLY A 78 0.94 7.08 11.92
CA GLY A 78 1.89 7.96 12.60
C GLY A 78 1.54 8.09 14.09
N VAL A 79 2.53 8.46 14.91
CA VAL A 79 2.30 8.78 16.32
C VAL A 79 1.25 9.88 16.39
N ILE A 80 0.06 9.58 16.93
CA ILE A 80 -0.88 10.62 17.36
C ILE A 80 -0.18 11.29 18.54
N PRO A 81 0.25 12.56 18.47
CA PRO A 81 0.71 13.25 19.66
C PRO A 81 -0.46 13.21 20.63
N ASP A 82 -0.22 12.67 21.82
CA ASP A 82 -1.23 12.60 22.88
C ASP A 82 -1.90 13.97 22.97
N ARG A 83 -3.23 14.01 22.83
CA ARG A 83 -3.96 15.27 22.91
C ARG A 83 -3.81 15.76 24.35
N ALA A 84 -2.93 16.73 24.54
CA ALA A 84 -2.78 17.47 25.79
C ALA A 84 -4.11 18.04 26.27
#